data_AF-A0A655AVK6-F1
#
_entry.id   AF-A0A655AVK6-F1
#
_cell.length_a   1.000
_cell.length_b   1.000
_cell.length_c   1.000
_cell.angle_alpha   90.00
_cell.angle_beta   90.00
_cell.angle_gamma   90.00
#
_symmetry.space_group_name_H-M   'P 1'
#
loop_
_entity.id
_entity.type
_entity.pdbx_description
1 polymer ?
#
loop_
_entity_poly.entity_id
_entity_poly.type
_entity_poly.pdbx_seq_one_letter_code
_entity_poly.pdbx_strand_id
1 'polypeptide(L)'
;MIITSGGTGISPTDTTPEHTVAVLDYVIPGLADAIRRSGLPKVPTSVLSRGVCGVAGRTLIINLPGSPGGVRDGLGVLADVLDHALEQIAGGDHPR
;
A
#
# COMPACT_ATOMS: atom_id res chain seq x y z
N MET A 1 -2.59 -8.68 8.43
CA MET A 1 -2.26 -7.48 7.64
C MET A 1 -1.23 -6.65 8.39
N ILE A 2 -0.31 -6.01 7.67
CA ILE A 2 0.66 -5.05 8.18
C ILE A 2 0.51 -3.74 7.41
N ILE A 3 0.49 -2.61 8.13
CA ILE A 3 0.54 -1.27 7.57
C ILE A 3 1.79 -0.58 8.10
N THR A 4 2.57 0.02 7.21
CA THR A 4 3.67 0.92 7.57
C THR A 4 3.30 2.35 7.17
N SER A 5 3.88 3.34 7.84
CA SER A 5 3.67 4.76 7.52
C SER A 5 5.01 5.50 7.58
N GLY A 6 5.32 6.24 6.51
CA GLY A 6 6.58 6.97 6.37
C GLY A 6 7.65 6.19 5.62
N GLY A 7 8.76 6.86 5.30
CA GLY A 7 9.89 6.23 4.62
C GLY A 7 9.66 5.89 3.14
N THR A 8 8.61 6.43 2.51
CA THR A 8 8.21 6.11 1.13
C THR A 8 8.53 7.22 0.11
N GLY A 9 9.18 8.30 0.50
CA GLY A 9 9.58 9.38 -0.41
C GLY A 9 10.83 9.06 -1.22
N ILE A 10 11.48 10.11 -1.73
CA ILE A 10 12.74 10.03 -2.49
C ILE A 10 13.94 10.56 -1.70
N SER A 11 13.80 10.77 -0.38
CA SER A 11 14.93 11.11 0.48
C SER A 11 15.93 9.94 0.51
N PRO A 12 17.25 10.18 0.67
CA PRO A 12 18.25 9.12 0.85
C PRO A 12 17.96 8.17 2.02
N THR A 13 17.15 8.59 2.99
CA THR A 13 16.75 7.79 4.16
C THR A 13 15.40 7.10 4.01
N ASP A 14 14.65 7.38 2.94
CA ASP A 14 13.37 6.73 2.67
C ASP A 14 13.65 5.36 2.06
N THR A 15 13.69 4.30 2.88
CA THR A 15 14.01 2.93 2.45
C THR A 15 12.90 1.91 2.70
N THR A 16 11.72 2.35 3.18
CA THR A 16 10.60 1.45 3.48
C THR A 16 10.16 0.61 2.26
N PRO A 17 10.07 1.15 1.03
CA PRO A 17 9.75 0.35 -0.14
C PRO A 17 10.76 -0.76 -0.40
N GLU A 18 12.07 -0.48 -0.33
CA GLU A 18 13.13 -1.46 -0.52
C GLU A 18 13.03 -2.60 0.49
N HIS A 19 12.87 -2.27 1.78
CA HIS A 19 12.73 -3.26 2.84
C HIS A 19 11.44 -4.07 2.72
N THR A 20 10.36 -3.44 2.25
CA THR A 20 9.09 -4.14 2.02
C THR A 20 9.24 -5.11 0.85
N VAL A 21 9.74 -4.67 -0.31
CA VAL A 21 9.96 -5.52 -1.49
C VAL A 21 10.85 -6.73 -1.16
N ALA A 22 11.87 -6.56 -0.32
CA ALA A 22 12.76 -7.65 0.08
C ALA A 22 12.08 -8.81 0.82
N VAL A 23 10.87 -8.61 1.36
CA VAL A 23 10.11 -9.64 2.08
C VAL A 23 8.82 -10.07 1.38
N LEU A 24 8.45 -9.44 0.26
CA LEU A 24 7.23 -9.78 -0.48
C LEU A 24 7.45 -11.01 -1.36
N ASP A 25 6.45 -11.88 -1.41
CA ASP A 25 6.37 -12.95 -2.41
C ASP A 25 5.93 -12.38 -3.77
N TYR A 26 4.98 -11.43 -3.74
CA TYR A 26 4.54 -10.69 -4.93
C TYR A 26 3.98 -9.30 -4.57
N VAL A 27 4.04 -8.41 -5.56
CA VAL A 27 3.53 -7.03 -5.46
C VAL A 27 2.11 -6.91 -6.01
N ILE A 28 1.33 -5.97 -5.46
CA ILE A 28 0.00 -5.57 -5.93
C ILE A 28 0.11 -4.12 -6.45
N PRO A 29 0.56 -3.91 -7.70
CA PRO A 29 0.88 -2.58 -8.22
C PRO A 29 -0.35 -1.67 -8.28
N GLY A 30 -1.52 -2.24 -8.63
CA GLY A 30 -2.77 -1.46 -8.73
C GLY A 30 -3.20 -0.82 -7.42
N LEU A 31 -2.95 -1.47 -6.28
CA LEU A 31 -3.29 -0.92 -4.96
C LEU A 31 -2.35 0.24 -4.58
N ALA A 32 -1.05 0.08 -4.86
CA ALA A 32 -0.08 1.15 -4.64
C ALA A 32 -0.37 2.38 -5.53
N ASP A 33 -0.78 2.17 -6.77
CA ASP A 33 -1.19 3.23 -7.69
C ASP A 33 -2.44 3.96 -7.20
N ALA A 34 -3.45 3.24 -6.73
CA ALA A 34 -4.66 3.83 -6.19
C ALA A 34 -4.37 4.72 -4.96
N ILE A 35 -3.51 4.25 -4.05
CA ILE A 35 -3.07 5.02 -2.87
C ILE A 35 -2.31 6.29 -3.29
N ARG A 36 -1.43 6.24 -4.30
CA ARG A 36 -0.77 7.45 -4.83
C ARG A 36 -1.78 8.45 -5.40
N ARG A 37 -2.76 7.94 -6.17
CA ARG A 37 -3.75 8.75 -6.86
C ARG A 37 -4.76 9.39 -5.91
N SER A 38 -5.06 8.79 -4.75
CA SER A 38 -6.03 9.36 -3.80
C SER A 38 -5.60 10.70 -3.21
N GLY A 39 -4.30 11.01 -3.21
CA GLY A 39 -3.80 12.33 -2.84
C GLY A 39 -4.05 13.42 -3.90
N LEU A 40 -4.37 13.06 -5.14
CA LEU A 40 -4.58 14.03 -6.23
C LEU A 40 -6.03 14.54 -6.25
N PRO A 41 -6.26 15.80 -6.69
CA PRO A 41 -5.26 16.81 -7.05
C PRO A 41 -4.70 17.60 -5.85
N LYS A 42 -5.19 17.33 -4.63
CA LYS A 42 -4.92 18.15 -3.42
C LYS A 42 -3.44 18.19 -3.04
N VAL A 43 -2.73 17.08 -3.22
CA VAL A 43 -1.30 16.93 -2.91
C VAL A 43 -0.59 16.43 -4.18
N PRO A 44 -0.18 17.31 -5.11
CA PRO A 44 0.45 16.90 -6.38
C PRO A 44 1.70 16.04 -6.20
N THR A 45 2.43 16.23 -5.10
CA THR A 45 3.64 15.45 -4.77
C THR A 45 3.35 14.02 -4.30
N SER A 46 2.09 13.62 -4.14
CA SER A 46 1.72 12.23 -3.79
C SER A 46 2.25 11.22 -4.81
N VAL A 47 2.41 11.64 -6.07
CA VAL A 47 2.97 10.83 -7.16
C VAL A 47 4.42 10.41 -6.92
N LEU A 48 5.16 11.12 -6.06
CA LEU A 48 6.54 10.80 -5.72
C LEU A 48 6.67 9.68 -4.69
N SER A 49 5.56 9.25 -4.07
CA SER A 49 5.61 8.14 -3.12
C SER A 49 5.96 6.83 -3.83
N ARG A 50 7.04 6.20 -3.39
CA ARG A 50 7.52 4.91 -3.86
C ARG A 50 6.91 3.73 -3.07
N GLY A 51 5.93 4.01 -2.20
CA GLY A 51 5.27 2.98 -1.39
C GLY A 51 4.74 1.82 -2.25
N VAL A 52 4.94 0.61 -1.76
CA VAL A 52 4.46 -0.63 -2.39
C VAL A 52 3.36 -1.28 -1.57
N CYS A 53 2.57 -2.10 -2.23
CA CYS A 53 1.62 -3.03 -1.61
C CYS A 53 1.94 -4.43 -2.12
N GLY A 54 1.77 -5.45 -1.30
CA GLY A 54 2.03 -6.83 -1.71
C GLY A 54 1.68 -7.84 -0.64
N VAL A 55 1.98 -9.11 -0.92
CA VAL A 55 1.73 -10.23 0.00
C VAL A 55 3.05 -10.93 0.34
N ALA A 56 3.19 -11.29 1.61
CA ALA A 56 4.23 -12.18 2.12
C ALA A 56 3.55 -13.32 2.91
N GLY A 57 3.68 -14.55 2.43
CA GLY A 57 2.92 -15.71 2.88
C GLY A 57 1.41 -15.47 2.80
N ARG A 58 0.78 -15.31 3.97
CA ARG A 58 -0.66 -14.98 4.11
C ARG A 58 -0.89 -13.57 4.65
N THR A 59 0.08 -12.68 4.51
CA THR A 59 0.05 -11.34 5.08
C THR A 59 0.04 -10.29 3.98
N LEU A 60 -1.05 -9.53 3.89
CA LEU A 60 -1.09 -8.27 3.13
C LEU A 60 -0.21 -7.22 3.82
N ILE A 61 0.73 -6.63 3.10
CA ILE A 61 1.61 -5.54 3.55
C ILE A 61 1.38 -4.31 2.67
N ILE A 62 1.11 -3.16 3.30
CA ILE A 62 0.83 -1.89 2.62
C ILE A 62 1.74 -0.80 3.19
N ASN A 63 2.44 -0.07 2.32
CA ASN A 63 3.16 1.14 2.71
C ASN A 63 2.29 2.38 2.47
N LEU A 64 2.04 3.15 3.53
CA LEU A 64 1.36 4.43 3.46
C LEU A 64 2.35 5.61 3.56
N PRO A 65 1.97 6.80 3.06
CA PRO A 65 2.73 8.02 3.28
C PRO A 65 2.93 8.30 4.79
N GLY A 66 3.96 9.08 5.13
CA GLY A 66 4.22 9.49 6.52
C GLY A 66 3.35 10.64 7.03
N SER A 67 2.63 11.34 6.14
CA SER A 67 1.76 12.45 6.53
C SER A 67 0.40 11.94 7.00
N PRO A 68 -0.22 12.53 8.05
CA PRO A 68 -1.54 12.13 8.51
C PRO A 68 -2.63 12.19 7.42
N GLY A 69 -2.53 13.17 6.51
CA GLY A 69 -3.42 13.27 5.35
C GLY A 69 -3.26 12.10 4.38
N GLY A 70 -2.02 11.80 3.99
CA GLY A 70 -1.75 10.67 3.08
C GLY A 70 -2.10 9.31 3.67
N VAL A 71 -1.97 9.14 5.00
CA VAL A 71 -2.47 7.93 5.69
C VAL A 71 -3.99 7.83 5.55
N ARG A 72 -4.74 8.91 5.82
CA ARG A 72 -6.21 8.92 5.69
C ARG A 72 -6.67 8.63 4.27
N ASP A 73 -6.04 9.27 3.28
CA ASP A 73 -6.37 9.07 1.87
C ASP A 73 -6.07 7.62 1.43
N GLY A 74 -4.97 7.03 1.90
CA GLY A 74 -4.63 5.63 1.63
C GLY A 74 -5.56 4.63 2.33
N LEU A 75 -5.91 4.87 3.59
CA LEU A 75 -6.90 4.05 4.31
C LEU A 75 -8.28 4.12 3.65
N GLY A 76 -8.65 5.26 3.08
CA GLY A 76 -9.89 5.40 2.30
C GLY A 76 -9.91 4.46 1.09
N VAL A 77 -8.80 4.36 0.35
CA VAL A 77 -8.67 3.39 -0.76
C VAL A 77 -8.78 1.95 -0.28
N LEU A 78 -8.17 1.64 0.87
CA LEU A 78 -8.18 0.29 1.41
C LEU A 78 -9.58 -0.15 1.86
N ALA A 79 -10.41 0.76 2.37
CA ALA A 79 -11.74 0.45 2.87
C ALA A 79 -12.63 -0.26 1.83
N ASP A 80 -12.44 0.03 0.54
CA ASP A 80 -13.26 -0.55 -0.53
C ASP A 80 -12.83 -1.97 -0.96
N VAL A 81 -11.60 -2.39 -0.61
CA VAL A 81 -10.99 -3.62 -1.16
C VAL A 81 -10.44 -4.57 -0.10
N LEU A 82 -10.33 -4.12 1.15
CA LEU A 82 -9.59 -4.83 2.19
C LEU A 82 -10.17 -6.21 2.50
N ASP A 83 -11.47 -6.30 2.73
CA ASP A 83 -12.11 -7.55 3.13
C ASP A 83 -11.92 -8.63 2.05
N HIS A 84 -12.21 -8.27 0.79
CA HIS A 84 -12.01 -9.17 -0.34
C HIS A 84 -10.54 -9.60 -0.49
N ALA A 85 -9.59 -8.67 -0.36
CA ALA A 85 -8.17 -9.00 -0.45
C ALA A 85 -7.73 -9.98 0.66
N LEU A 86 -8.20 -9.78 1.89
CA LEU A 86 -7.88 -10.67 3.01
C LEU A 86 -8.51 -12.06 2.86
N GLU A 87 -9.75 -12.14 2.35
CA GLU A 87 -10.41 -13.40 2.03
C GLU A 87 -9.63 -14.19 0.97
N GLN A 88 -9.23 -13.54 -0.13
CA GLN A 88 -8.45 -14.20 -1.19
C GLN A 88 -7.09 -14.69 -0.69
N ILE A 89 -6.35 -13.87 0.07
CA ILE A 89 -5.06 -14.26 0.65
C ILE A 89 -5.22 -15.43 1.64
N ALA A 90 -6.37 -15.53 2.30
CA ALA A 90 -6.66 -16.65 3.18
C ALA A 90 -7.01 -17.96 2.45
N GLY A 91 -7.12 -17.93 1.12
CA GLY A 91 -7.56 -19.05 0.29
C GLY A 91 -9.09 -19.18 0.21
N GLY A 92 -9.83 -18.13 0.59
CA GLY A 92 -11.25 -18.02 0.31
C GLY A 92 -11.46 -17.78 -1.18
N ASP A 93 -12.25 -18.64 -1.82
CA ASP A 93 -12.72 -18.45 -3.19
C ASP A 93 -14.17 -17.99 -3.16
N HIS A 94 -14.56 -17.08 -4.04
CA HIS A 94 -15.98 -16.82 -4.27
C HIS A 94 -16.52 -17.83 -5.29
N PRO A 95 -17.73 -18.36 -5.10
CA PRO A 95 -18.43 -19.02 -6.19
C PRO A 95 -18.59 -18.00 -7.32
N ARG A 96 -18.11 -18.39 -8.52
CA ARG A 96 -18.20 -17.59 -9.75
C ARG A 96 -19.63 -17.18 -10.09
#